data_AF-A0A844XN55-F1
#
_entry.id   AF-A0A844XN55-F1
#
_cell.length_a   1.000
_cell.length_b   1.000
_cell.length_c   1.000
_cell.angle_alpha   90.00
_cell.angle_beta   90.00
_cell.angle_gamma   90.00
#
_symmetry.space_group_name_H-M   'P 1'
#
loop_
_entity.id
_entity.type
_entity.pdbx_description
1 polymer ?
#
loop_
_entity_poly.entity_id
_entity_poly.type
_entity_poly.pdbx_seq_one_letter_code
_entity_poly.pdbx_strand_id
1 'polypeptide(L)'
;MPKPFAFVLMPFSKEFSDIYKLGIQETATECGVVAERVDEQRYSETMLERIYRQIKDADFIIADMTDRNPNVFYEVGYAHALGKLVTLLTQDANDIPFDLKHHRHIVYGKSIQSLKESLTHEFEWLRKEAESRKFKSFSITLARMTGNLIKGSYRADAEVDLTFELKNETKRKSPEIEAIYLKTGPNWTYELEGVECAAVQTGEGSSVRHFIKSPVARIAPGMWAQVRVRGKKEVWSKFTGEELQDSYRMSGWVKVEVVTSEGTFEQSLDVDLEVDDIPF
;
A
#
# COMPACT_ATOMS: atom_id res chain seq x y z
N MET A 1 1.83 -1.34 -11.87
CA MET A 1 2.23 -1.09 -10.46
C MET A 1 3.71 -0.73 -10.44
N PRO A 2 4.16 0.15 -9.54
CA PRO A 2 5.60 0.38 -9.36
C PRO A 2 6.31 -0.94 -9.01
N LYS A 3 7.54 -1.11 -9.51
CA LYS A 3 8.38 -2.28 -9.20
C LYS A 3 8.76 -2.26 -7.71
N PRO A 4 8.75 -3.40 -7.00
CA PRO A 4 9.22 -3.45 -5.62
C PRO A 4 10.67 -3.01 -5.49
N PHE A 5 11.01 -2.31 -4.40
CA PHE A 5 12.35 -1.85 -4.11
C PHE A 5 13.05 -2.78 -3.10
N ALA A 6 14.19 -3.33 -3.50
CA ALA A 6 15.08 -4.13 -2.68
C ALA A 6 16.33 -3.31 -2.34
N PHE A 7 16.62 -3.14 -1.04
CA PHE A 7 17.87 -2.51 -0.64
C PHE A 7 18.92 -3.58 -0.31
N VAL A 8 20.10 -3.44 -0.92
CA VAL A 8 21.20 -4.40 -0.82
C VAL A 8 22.22 -3.93 0.20
N LEU A 9 22.36 -4.71 1.28
CA LEU A 9 23.36 -4.51 2.33
C LEU A 9 24.52 -5.47 2.07
N MET A 10 25.70 -4.95 1.77
CA MET A 10 26.85 -5.81 1.47
C MET A 10 28.18 -5.06 1.64
N PRO A 11 29.30 -5.78 1.83
CA PRO A 11 30.62 -5.17 1.80
C PRO A 11 30.92 -4.43 0.48
N PHE A 12 31.59 -3.28 0.56
CA PHE A 12 31.96 -2.46 -0.61
C PHE A 12 33.28 -2.88 -1.27
N SER A 13 33.93 -3.94 -0.80
CA SER A 13 35.20 -4.37 -1.40
C SER A 13 34.98 -4.85 -2.84
N LYS A 14 36.01 -4.68 -3.69
CA LYS A 14 35.91 -4.95 -5.13
C LYS A 14 35.45 -6.38 -5.44
N GLU A 15 35.79 -7.32 -4.58
CA GLU A 15 35.45 -8.75 -4.68
C GLU A 15 33.94 -9.00 -4.73
N PHE A 16 33.13 -8.10 -4.16
CA PHE A 16 31.69 -8.19 -4.17
C PHE A 16 31.02 -7.45 -5.33
N SER A 17 31.79 -6.80 -6.21
CA SER A 17 31.23 -6.01 -7.32
C SER A 17 30.48 -6.88 -8.33
N ASP A 18 31.05 -8.03 -8.71
CA ASP A 18 30.43 -8.93 -9.69
C ASP A 18 29.26 -9.70 -9.06
N ILE A 19 29.39 -10.08 -7.78
CA ILE A 19 28.30 -10.66 -6.98
C ILE A 19 27.11 -9.70 -6.98
N TYR A 20 27.35 -8.41 -6.73
CA TYR A 20 26.32 -7.40 -6.76
C TYR A 20 25.70 -7.24 -8.15
N LYS A 21 26.50 -6.88 -9.15
CA LYS A 21 25.99 -6.47 -10.47
C LYS A 21 25.38 -7.64 -11.23
N LEU A 22 26.14 -8.74 -11.35
CA LEU A 22 25.77 -9.88 -12.18
C LEU A 22 24.88 -10.88 -11.43
N GLY A 23 25.06 -10.98 -10.10
CA GLY A 23 24.30 -11.91 -9.27
C GLY A 23 23.00 -11.33 -8.74
N ILE A 24 23.08 -10.20 -8.03
CA ILE A 24 21.92 -9.63 -7.32
C ILE A 24 21.10 -8.71 -8.24
N GLN A 25 21.73 -7.70 -8.85
CA GLN A 25 21.06 -6.62 -9.56
C GLN A 25 20.44 -7.09 -10.89
N GLU A 26 21.17 -7.88 -11.69
CA GLU A 26 20.63 -8.50 -12.90
C GLU A 26 19.42 -9.38 -12.60
N THR A 27 19.53 -10.32 -11.66
CA THR A 27 18.43 -11.23 -11.31
C THR A 27 17.23 -10.48 -10.74
N ALA A 28 17.44 -9.45 -9.91
CA ALA A 28 16.37 -8.59 -9.45
C ALA A 28 15.65 -7.93 -10.64
N THR A 29 16.41 -7.39 -11.59
CA THR A 29 15.87 -6.72 -12.79
C THR A 29 15.04 -7.67 -13.63
N GLU A 30 15.52 -8.90 -13.85
CA GLU A 30 14.80 -9.98 -14.55
C GLU A 30 13.49 -10.36 -13.84
N CYS A 31 13.47 -10.31 -12.51
CA CYS A 31 12.28 -10.57 -11.68
C CYS A 31 11.32 -9.37 -11.54
N GLY A 32 11.66 -8.22 -12.16
CA GLY A 32 10.87 -6.99 -12.06
C GLY A 32 11.00 -6.28 -10.71
N VAL A 33 12.11 -6.46 -10.00
CA VAL A 33 12.50 -5.80 -8.75
C VAL A 33 13.58 -4.76 -9.04
N VAL A 34 13.56 -3.63 -8.34
CA VAL A 34 14.64 -2.63 -8.38
C VAL A 34 15.55 -2.92 -7.19
N ALA A 35 16.77 -3.39 -7.43
CA ALA A 35 17.76 -3.65 -6.38
C ALA A 35 18.86 -2.58 -6.42
N GLU A 36 19.08 -1.90 -5.30
CA GLU A 36 20.08 -0.85 -5.21
C GLU A 36 20.94 -0.96 -3.95
N ARG A 37 22.20 -0.56 -4.09
CA ARG A 37 23.18 -0.41 -3.00
C ARG A 37 23.48 1.07 -2.76
N VAL A 38 23.84 1.41 -1.52
CA VAL A 38 24.01 2.82 -1.12
C VAL A 38 25.09 3.58 -1.91
N ASP A 39 26.10 2.93 -2.48
CA ASP A 39 27.15 3.61 -3.24
C ASP A 39 26.74 4.03 -4.67
N GLU A 40 25.57 3.61 -5.17
CA GLU A 40 25.13 3.90 -6.54
C GLU A 40 24.40 5.24 -6.73
N GLN A 41 24.12 5.98 -5.65
CA GLN A 41 23.40 7.26 -5.74
C GLN A 41 24.21 8.42 -5.13
N ARG A 42 24.15 9.62 -5.73
CA ARG A 42 24.85 10.83 -5.29
C ARG A 42 23.94 11.71 -4.44
N TYR A 43 24.30 11.97 -3.18
CA TYR A 43 23.52 12.82 -2.25
C TYR A 43 24.42 13.63 -1.31
N SER A 44 23.83 14.64 -0.65
CA SER A 44 24.48 15.60 0.27
C SER A 44 24.36 15.26 1.77
N GLU A 45 23.72 14.14 2.13
CA GLU A 45 23.49 13.69 3.52
C GLU A 45 24.59 12.74 4.02
N THR A 46 24.61 12.42 5.33
CA THR A 46 25.56 11.43 5.87
C THR A 46 25.24 10.01 5.39
N MET A 47 26.27 9.17 5.24
CA MET A 47 26.11 7.79 4.74
C MET A 47 25.19 6.95 5.63
N LEU A 48 25.26 7.13 6.95
CA LEU A 48 24.48 6.36 7.93
C LEU A 48 22.98 6.71 7.88
N GLU A 49 22.63 8.00 7.89
CA GLU A 49 21.24 8.47 7.81
C GLU A 49 20.57 7.98 6.52
N ARG A 50 21.35 7.97 5.43
CA ARG A 50 20.90 7.44 4.15
C ARG A 50 20.61 5.95 4.21
N ILE A 51 21.49 5.14 4.79
CA ILE A 51 21.27 3.70 4.95
C ILE A 51 19.98 3.44 5.74
N TYR A 52 19.75 4.16 6.84
CA TYR A 52 18.51 4.00 7.62
C TYR A 52 17.26 4.39 6.85
N ARG A 53 17.31 5.48 6.07
CA ARG A 53 16.20 5.88 5.19
C ARG A 53 15.94 4.81 4.13
N GLN A 54 16.98 4.34 3.44
CA GLN A 54 16.85 3.31 2.40
C GLN A 54 16.31 1.98 2.97
N ILE A 55 16.76 1.55 4.15
CA ILE A 55 16.19 0.38 4.84
C ILE A 55 14.71 0.60 5.15
N LYS A 56 14.33 1.80 5.59
CA LYS A 56 12.94 2.14 5.89
C LYS A 56 12.07 2.16 4.63
N ASP A 57 12.59 2.63 3.50
CA ASP A 57 11.84 2.79 2.25
C ASP A 57 11.80 1.49 1.43
N ALA A 58 12.74 0.56 1.63
CA ALA A 58 12.78 -0.73 0.96
C ALA A 58 11.56 -1.61 1.27
N ASP A 59 11.01 -2.28 0.25
CA ASP A 59 9.98 -3.30 0.42
C ASP A 59 10.55 -4.54 1.13
N PHE A 60 11.81 -4.88 0.82
CA PHE A 60 12.57 -5.95 1.45
C PHE A 60 14.08 -5.73 1.31
N ILE A 61 14.86 -6.50 2.07
CA ILE A 61 16.31 -6.37 2.19
C ILE A 61 16.99 -7.64 1.68
N ILE A 62 18.05 -7.46 0.90
CA ILE A 62 19.00 -8.52 0.55
C ILE A 62 20.31 -8.19 1.25
N ALA A 63 20.79 -9.06 2.15
CA ALA A 63 21.97 -8.77 2.96
C ALA A 63 23.04 -9.85 2.81
N ASP A 64 24.23 -9.48 2.33
CA ASP A 64 25.37 -10.39 2.20
C ASP A 64 26.22 -10.40 3.49
N MET A 65 26.15 -11.52 4.19
CA MET A 65 26.76 -11.73 5.50
C MET A 65 28.17 -12.34 5.43
N THR A 66 28.70 -12.54 4.22
CA THR A 66 30.01 -13.14 3.99
C THR A 66 31.11 -12.40 4.74
N ASP A 67 32.09 -13.15 5.27
CA ASP A 67 33.20 -12.65 6.09
C ASP A 67 32.77 -11.93 7.38
N ARG A 68 31.49 -12.05 7.74
CA ARG A 68 30.91 -11.55 8.97
C ARG A 68 31.09 -10.04 9.19
N ASN A 69 30.84 -9.24 8.15
CA ASN A 69 31.00 -7.78 8.22
C ASN A 69 30.13 -7.15 9.34
N PRO A 70 30.72 -6.49 10.37
CA PRO A 70 29.96 -5.93 11.49
C PRO A 70 28.95 -4.86 11.11
N ASN A 71 29.21 -4.08 10.06
CA ASN A 71 28.30 -3.03 9.60
C ASN A 71 27.04 -3.66 9.00
N VAL A 72 27.20 -4.70 8.18
CA VAL A 72 26.05 -5.41 7.60
C VAL A 72 25.21 -6.06 8.70
N PHE A 73 25.83 -6.65 9.73
CA PHE A 73 25.09 -7.16 10.89
C PHE A 73 24.28 -6.08 11.60
N TYR A 74 24.87 -4.90 11.81
CA TYR A 74 24.18 -3.78 12.43
C TYR A 74 22.95 -3.36 11.61
N GLU A 75 23.11 -3.23 10.29
CA GLU A 75 22.05 -2.84 9.36
C GLU A 75 20.93 -3.89 9.27
N VAL A 76 21.28 -5.19 9.26
CA VAL A 76 20.32 -6.29 9.33
C VAL A 76 19.55 -6.27 10.65
N GLY A 77 20.23 -6.02 11.78
CA GLY A 77 19.58 -5.86 13.08
C GLY A 77 18.56 -4.72 13.07
N TYR A 78 18.91 -3.58 12.48
CA TYR A 78 18.00 -2.45 12.31
C TYR A 78 16.80 -2.79 11.39
N ALA A 79 17.04 -3.46 10.26
CA ALA A 79 15.99 -3.92 9.36
C ALA A 79 15.00 -4.90 10.05
N HIS A 80 15.51 -5.83 10.84
CA HIS A 80 14.70 -6.74 11.65
C HIS A 80 13.86 -5.99 12.69
N ALA A 81 14.42 -4.98 13.37
CA ALA A 81 13.68 -4.15 14.32
C ALA A 81 12.51 -3.41 13.67
N LEU A 82 12.63 -3.04 12.38
CA LEU A 82 11.54 -2.45 11.58
C LEU A 82 10.55 -3.48 11.01
N GLY A 83 10.79 -4.78 11.22
CA GLY A 83 9.96 -5.88 10.72
C GLY A 83 10.05 -6.07 9.19
N LYS A 84 11.14 -5.63 8.57
CA LYS A 84 11.39 -5.83 7.14
C LYS A 84 11.57 -7.31 6.83
N LEU A 85 11.20 -7.70 5.62
CA LEU A 85 11.60 -8.99 5.06
C LEU A 85 13.08 -8.91 4.74
N VAL A 86 13.88 -9.83 5.28
CA VAL A 86 15.32 -9.88 5.06
C VAL A 86 15.69 -11.26 4.57
N THR A 87 16.35 -11.33 3.42
CA THR A 87 17.01 -12.55 2.94
C THR A 87 18.51 -12.38 3.14
N LEU A 88 19.11 -13.31 3.87
CA LEU A 88 20.54 -13.33 4.10
C LEU A 88 21.23 -14.12 2.96
N LEU A 89 22.30 -13.58 2.41
CA LEU A 89 23.18 -14.26 1.48
C LEU A 89 24.49 -14.56 2.19
N THR A 90 25.12 -15.66 1.82
CA THR A 90 26.47 -15.95 2.29
C THR A 90 27.21 -16.91 1.37
N GLN A 91 28.53 -16.77 1.32
CA GLN A 91 29.41 -17.72 0.66
C GLN A 91 29.61 -19.00 1.51
N ASP A 92 29.56 -18.88 2.84
CA ASP A 92 29.73 -19.99 3.78
C ASP A 92 28.66 -19.95 4.87
N ALA A 93 27.94 -21.05 5.06
CA ALA A 93 26.94 -21.20 6.12
C ALA A 93 27.49 -20.91 7.53
N ASN A 94 28.80 -20.99 7.73
CA ASN A 94 29.47 -20.64 8.98
C ASN A 94 29.47 -19.13 9.26
N ASP A 95 29.27 -18.27 8.27
CA ASP A 95 29.23 -16.82 8.46
C ASP A 95 27.93 -16.35 9.11
N ILE A 96 26.88 -17.16 9.04
CA ILE A 96 25.60 -16.86 9.70
C ILE A 96 25.69 -17.30 11.18
N PRO A 97 25.57 -16.36 12.14
CA PRO A 97 25.52 -16.69 13.56
C PRO A 97 24.34 -17.61 13.87
N PHE A 98 24.47 -18.44 14.90
CA PHE A 98 23.44 -19.42 15.29
C PHE A 98 22.05 -18.78 15.43
N ASP A 99 21.97 -17.62 16.07
CA ASP A 99 20.74 -16.87 16.25
C ASP A 99 20.11 -16.39 14.95
N LEU A 100 20.85 -16.33 13.83
CA LEU A 100 20.30 -15.93 12.53
C LEU A 100 20.02 -17.12 11.60
N LYS A 101 20.47 -18.33 11.93
CA LYS A 101 20.29 -19.52 11.07
C LYS A 101 18.83 -19.92 10.86
N HIS A 102 17.93 -19.50 11.76
CA HIS A 102 16.49 -19.74 11.63
C HIS A 102 15.81 -18.74 10.68
N HIS A 103 16.49 -17.65 10.31
CA HIS A 103 16.05 -16.76 9.25
C HIS A 103 16.39 -17.34 7.87
N ARG A 104 15.66 -16.88 6.84
CA ARG A 104 15.87 -17.25 5.45
C ARG A 104 17.28 -16.85 5.04
N HIS A 105 18.06 -17.83 4.58
CA HIS A 105 19.39 -17.58 4.05
C HIS A 105 19.69 -18.45 2.85
N ILE A 106 20.51 -17.93 1.95
CA ILE A 106 20.98 -18.58 0.73
C ILE A 106 22.50 -18.72 0.84
N VAL A 107 22.99 -19.96 0.77
CA VAL A 107 24.41 -20.26 0.71
C VAL A 107 24.80 -20.47 -0.75
N TYR A 108 25.53 -19.54 -1.34
CA TYR A 108 25.84 -19.53 -2.77
C TYR A 108 27.30 -19.88 -3.11
N GLY A 109 28.13 -20.15 -2.09
CA GLY A 109 29.55 -20.45 -2.28
C GLY A 109 30.27 -19.25 -2.90
N LYS A 110 30.78 -19.38 -4.12
CA LYS A 110 31.29 -18.23 -4.91
C LYS A 110 30.74 -18.26 -6.34
N SER A 111 29.62 -18.95 -6.53
CA SER A 111 29.04 -19.16 -7.86
C SER A 111 27.93 -18.16 -8.11
N ILE A 112 28.17 -17.21 -9.01
CA ILE A 112 27.15 -16.26 -9.47
C ILE A 112 25.96 -17.03 -10.06
N GLN A 113 26.20 -18.11 -10.80
CA GLN A 113 25.12 -18.94 -11.37
C GLN A 113 24.21 -19.52 -10.28
N SER A 114 24.80 -20.11 -9.22
CA SER A 114 24.03 -20.66 -8.10
C SER A 114 23.27 -19.56 -7.33
N LEU A 115 23.89 -18.38 -7.21
CA LEU A 115 23.25 -17.21 -6.63
C LEU A 115 22.02 -16.76 -7.45
N LYS A 116 22.16 -16.62 -8.79
CA LYS A 116 21.06 -16.23 -9.69
C LYS A 116 19.89 -17.21 -9.62
N GLU A 117 20.16 -18.51 -9.63
CA GLU A 117 19.14 -19.57 -9.52
C GLU A 117 18.35 -19.46 -8.21
N SER A 118 19.06 -19.31 -7.09
CA SER A 118 18.43 -19.21 -5.77
C SER A 118 17.67 -17.89 -5.60
N LEU A 119 18.25 -16.78 -6.06
CA LEU A 119 17.64 -15.46 -5.97
C LEU A 119 16.42 -15.30 -6.86
N THR A 120 16.34 -15.98 -8.00
CA THR A 120 15.14 -15.94 -8.85
C THR A 120 13.91 -16.38 -8.07
N HIS A 121 13.99 -17.56 -7.43
CA HIS A 121 12.89 -18.08 -6.61
C HIS A 121 12.60 -17.20 -5.39
N GLU A 122 13.65 -16.65 -4.77
CA GLU A 122 13.49 -15.79 -3.61
C GLU A 122 12.84 -14.45 -3.97
N PHE A 123 13.24 -13.79 -5.05
CA PHE A 123 12.62 -12.54 -5.49
C PHE A 123 11.17 -12.73 -5.91
N GLU A 124 10.82 -13.84 -6.56
CA GLU A 124 9.42 -14.17 -6.84
C GLU A 124 8.59 -14.30 -5.55
N TRP A 125 9.14 -14.96 -4.52
CA TRP A 125 8.48 -15.09 -3.22
C TRP A 125 8.39 -13.75 -2.50
N LEU A 126 9.50 -13.00 -2.41
CA LEU A 126 9.58 -11.69 -1.76
C LEU A 126 8.62 -10.69 -2.38
N ARG A 127 8.50 -10.68 -3.71
CA ARG A 127 7.55 -9.83 -4.42
C ARG A 127 6.12 -10.14 -4.01
N LYS A 128 5.71 -11.41 -4.05
CA LYS A 128 4.35 -11.84 -3.66
C LYS A 128 4.07 -11.54 -2.20
N GLU A 129 5.04 -11.78 -1.31
CA GLU A 129 4.91 -11.51 0.12
C GLU A 129 4.86 -10.01 0.41
N ALA A 130 5.68 -9.19 -0.25
CA ALA A 130 5.64 -7.72 -0.12
C ALA A 130 4.31 -7.14 -0.62
N GLU A 131 3.82 -7.61 -1.77
CA GLU A 131 2.48 -7.28 -2.25
C GLU A 131 1.42 -7.72 -1.22
N SER A 132 1.47 -8.95 -0.70
CA SER A 132 0.52 -9.43 0.30
C SER A 132 0.56 -8.64 1.61
N ARG A 133 1.74 -8.26 2.10
CA ARG A 133 1.91 -7.43 3.30
C ARG A 133 1.36 -6.03 3.12
N LYS A 134 1.45 -5.49 1.90
CA LYS A 134 0.71 -4.27 1.55
C LYS A 134 -0.80 -4.55 1.69
N PHE A 135 -1.35 -5.49 0.94
CA PHE A 135 -2.81 -5.74 0.92
C PHE A 135 -3.43 -6.23 2.24
N LYS A 136 -2.67 -6.88 3.13
CA LYS A 136 -3.15 -7.36 4.44
C LYS A 136 -2.99 -6.36 5.58
N SER A 137 -2.43 -5.18 5.34
CA SER A 137 -2.18 -4.22 6.41
C SER A 137 -3.46 -3.56 6.94
N PHE A 138 -4.42 -3.34 6.03
CA PHE A 138 -5.73 -2.82 6.35
C PHE A 138 -6.83 -3.69 5.74
N SER A 139 -7.90 -3.89 6.49
CA SER A 139 -9.20 -4.26 5.93
C SER A 139 -10.08 -3.00 5.88
N ILE A 140 -10.77 -2.81 4.75
CA ILE A 140 -11.73 -1.72 4.56
C ILE A 140 -13.08 -2.37 4.31
N THR A 141 -14.08 -2.02 5.12
CA THR A 141 -15.43 -2.57 5.00
C THR A 141 -16.48 -1.47 5.00
N LEU A 142 -17.61 -1.72 4.33
CA LEU A 142 -18.79 -0.86 4.40
C LEU A 142 -19.63 -1.33 5.59
N ALA A 143 -19.47 -0.69 6.76
CA ALA A 143 -20.12 -1.10 7.99
C ALA A 143 -21.60 -0.69 8.04
N ARG A 144 -21.95 0.44 7.43
CA ARG A 144 -23.34 0.90 7.29
C ARG A 144 -23.52 1.67 6.00
N MET A 145 -24.68 1.46 5.39
CA MET A 145 -25.15 2.17 4.22
C MET A 145 -26.63 2.46 4.41
N THR A 146 -27.00 3.73 4.31
CA THR A 146 -28.40 4.19 4.33
C THR A 146 -28.59 5.24 3.26
N GLY A 147 -29.79 5.43 2.78
CA GLY A 147 -30.05 6.53 1.86
C GLY A 147 -31.49 6.99 1.89
N ASN A 148 -31.66 8.23 1.49
CA ASN A 148 -32.91 8.98 1.54
C ASN A 148 -33.11 9.69 0.20
N LEU A 149 -34.36 9.78 -0.24
CA LEU A 149 -34.72 10.55 -1.42
C LEU A 149 -35.22 11.94 -1.00
N ILE A 150 -34.52 12.99 -1.42
CA ILE A 150 -34.94 14.37 -1.22
C ILE A 150 -35.67 14.86 -2.46
N LYS A 151 -36.99 15.04 -2.36
CA LYS A 151 -37.82 15.56 -3.45
C LYS A 151 -38.00 17.07 -3.33
N GLY A 152 -37.71 17.79 -4.42
CA GLY A 152 -38.01 19.20 -4.61
C GLY A 152 -38.95 19.43 -5.80
N SER A 153 -39.39 20.67 -6.00
CA SER A 153 -40.35 21.01 -7.07
C SER A 153 -39.81 20.85 -8.49
N TYR A 154 -38.48 20.80 -8.65
CA TYR A 154 -37.80 20.76 -9.96
C TYR A 154 -36.70 19.70 -10.07
N ARG A 155 -36.35 19.05 -8.96
CA ARG A 155 -35.22 18.12 -8.85
C ARG A 155 -35.46 17.15 -7.70
N ALA A 156 -34.95 15.93 -7.82
CA ALA A 156 -34.82 15.01 -6.71
C ALA A 156 -33.38 14.49 -6.60
N ASP A 157 -32.90 14.42 -5.36
CA ASP A 157 -31.55 14.00 -5.02
C ASP A 157 -31.59 12.75 -4.16
N ALA A 158 -30.78 11.77 -4.50
CA ALA A 158 -30.45 10.66 -3.61
C ALA A 158 -29.34 11.11 -2.67
N GLU A 159 -29.60 11.10 -1.36
CA GLU A 159 -28.57 11.21 -0.33
C GLU A 159 -28.23 9.82 0.19
N VAL A 160 -26.95 9.46 0.20
CA VAL A 160 -26.47 8.15 0.65
C VAL A 160 -25.41 8.36 1.72
N ASP A 161 -25.71 7.94 2.94
CA ASP A 161 -24.76 7.93 4.05
C ASP A 161 -23.97 6.61 4.03
N LEU A 162 -22.66 6.70 3.82
CA LEU A 162 -21.73 5.57 3.82
C LEU A 162 -20.82 5.64 5.04
N THR A 163 -20.74 4.54 5.77
CA THR A 163 -19.85 4.38 6.91
C THR A 163 -18.82 3.31 6.61
N PHE A 164 -17.58 3.73 6.39
CA PHE A 164 -16.45 2.85 6.17
C PHE A 164 -15.71 2.58 7.48
N GLU A 165 -15.29 1.34 7.69
CA GLU A 165 -14.39 0.95 8.76
C GLU A 165 -13.04 0.54 8.17
N LEU A 166 -11.99 1.23 8.62
CA LEU A 166 -10.60 0.92 8.32
C LEU A 166 -10.01 0.22 9.53
N LYS A 167 -9.64 -1.06 9.39
CA LYS A 167 -9.09 -1.85 10.49
C LYS A 167 -7.67 -2.27 10.19
N ASN A 168 -6.76 -2.06 11.15
CA ASN A 168 -5.38 -2.53 11.06
C ASN A 168 -5.31 -3.99 11.47
N GLU A 169 -5.11 -4.88 10.50
CA GLU A 169 -5.04 -6.34 10.72
C GLU A 169 -3.63 -6.79 11.15
N THR A 170 -2.67 -5.86 11.26
CA THR A 170 -1.29 -6.18 11.62
C THR A 170 -1.08 -6.17 13.14
N LYS A 171 0.03 -6.79 13.56
CA LYS A 171 0.53 -6.74 14.95
C LYS A 171 1.35 -5.48 15.26
N ARG A 172 1.49 -4.55 14.32
CA ARG A 172 2.24 -3.29 14.47
C ARG A 172 1.31 -2.09 14.26
N LYS A 173 1.73 -0.89 14.67
CA LYS A 173 0.99 0.32 14.31
C LYS A 173 0.95 0.45 12.79
N SER A 174 -0.15 0.95 12.26
CA SER A 174 -0.24 1.18 10.84
C SER A 174 0.80 2.22 10.38
N PRO A 175 1.18 2.19 9.10
CA PRO A 175 1.78 3.33 8.44
C PRO A 175 0.95 4.59 8.65
N GLU A 176 1.58 5.75 8.48
CA GLU A 176 0.89 7.03 8.60
C GLU A 176 -0.08 7.22 7.44
N ILE A 177 -1.35 7.47 7.75
CA ILE A 177 -2.39 7.75 6.77
C ILE A 177 -2.26 9.22 6.38
N GLU A 178 -1.83 9.44 5.14
CA GLU A 178 -1.59 10.78 4.59
C GLU A 178 -2.87 11.34 3.96
N ALA A 179 -3.66 10.48 3.31
CA ALA A 179 -4.92 10.86 2.68
C ALA A 179 -5.85 9.65 2.51
N ILE A 180 -7.15 9.92 2.46
CA ILE A 180 -8.15 8.95 2.00
C ILE A 180 -8.84 9.54 0.78
N TYR A 181 -9.08 8.72 -0.24
CA TYR A 181 -9.87 9.11 -1.40
C TYR A 181 -11.03 8.14 -1.62
N LEU A 182 -12.15 8.68 -2.07
CA LEU A 182 -13.26 7.90 -2.60
C LEU A 182 -13.31 8.10 -4.11
N LYS A 183 -13.22 7.00 -4.85
CA LYS A 183 -13.42 7.00 -6.29
C LYS A 183 -14.81 6.45 -6.59
N THR A 184 -15.56 7.19 -7.40
CA THR A 184 -16.94 6.85 -7.78
C THR A 184 -17.17 7.09 -9.27
N GLY A 185 -18.34 6.71 -9.76
CA GLY A 185 -18.86 7.19 -11.05
C GLY A 185 -19.08 8.71 -11.08
N PRO A 186 -19.50 9.25 -12.24
CA PRO A 186 -19.78 10.67 -12.42
C PRO A 186 -20.96 11.17 -11.57
N ASN A 187 -21.04 12.50 -11.42
CA ASN A 187 -22.17 13.24 -10.85
C ASN A 187 -22.47 12.94 -9.36
N TRP A 188 -21.50 12.36 -8.65
CA TRP A 188 -21.54 12.28 -7.20
C TRP A 188 -20.81 13.47 -6.61
N THR A 189 -21.36 14.05 -5.55
CA THR A 189 -20.65 14.90 -4.59
C THR A 189 -20.63 14.22 -3.23
N TYR A 190 -19.63 14.49 -2.41
CA TYR A 190 -19.52 13.93 -1.06
C TYR A 190 -19.26 15.03 -0.05
N GLU A 191 -19.86 14.93 1.13
CA GLU A 191 -19.58 15.75 2.29
C GLU A 191 -19.07 14.90 3.47
N LEU A 192 -18.17 15.48 4.26
CA LEU A 192 -17.65 14.93 5.50
C LEU A 192 -18.00 15.94 6.61
N GLU A 193 -18.78 15.50 7.61
CA GLU A 193 -19.23 16.37 8.70
C GLU A 193 -19.91 17.68 8.23
N GLY A 194 -20.64 17.60 7.10
CA GLY A 194 -21.33 18.75 6.49
C GLY A 194 -20.44 19.68 5.66
N VAL A 195 -19.16 19.36 5.48
CA VAL A 195 -18.24 20.10 4.61
C VAL A 195 -18.04 19.32 3.31
N GLU A 196 -18.26 19.99 2.17
CA GLU A 196 -18.05 19.39 0.85
C GLU A 196 -16.58 18.98 0.64
N CYS A 197 -16.38 17.76 0.16
CA CYS A 197 -15.08 17.18 -0.12
C CYS A 197 -14.55 17.69 -1.46
N ALA A 198 -13.27 18.07 -1.52
CA ALA A 198 -12.64 18.45 -2.77
C ALA A 198 -12.64 17.27 -3.75
N ALA A 199 -13.01 17.52 -5.01
CA ALA A 199 -13.20 16.47 -6.01
C ALA A 199 -12.49 16.81 -7.34
N VAL A 200 -11.92 15.79 -8.00
CA VAL A 200 -11.31 15.92 -9.32
C VAL A 200 -11.80 14.79 -10.23
N GLN A 201 -12.10 15.13 -11.48
CA GLN A 201 -12.48 14.15 -12.49
C GLN A 201 -11.23 13.42 -13.02
N THR A 202 -11.27 12.09 -13.09
CA THR A 202 -10.12 11.25 -13.41
C THR A 202 -10.43 10.21 -14.49
N GLY A 203 -9.52 10.05 -15.45
CA GLY A 203 -9.50 8.98 -16.46
C GLY A 203 -10.45 9.14 -17.66
N GLU A 204 -10.25 8.28 -18.68
CA GLU A 204 -11.20 8.03 -19.77
C GLU A 204 -12.40 7.26 -19.18
N GLY A 205 -13.53 7.94 -18.94
CA GLY A 205 -14.72 7.31 -18.34
C GLY A 205 -15.42 8.11 -17.24
N SER A 206 -15.03 9.37 -17.00
CA SER A 206 -15.74 10.32 -16.13
C SER A 206 -15.85 9.94 -14.63
N SER A 207 -14.95 9.08 -14.13
CA SER A 207 -14.90 8.79 -12.69
C SER A 207 -14.44 10.00 -11.88
N VAL A 208 -14.95 10.16 -10.66
CA VAL A 208 -14.62 11.30 -9.77
C VAL A 208 -13.87 10.77 -8.55
N ARG A 209 -12.80 11.48 -8.17
CA ARG A 209 -12.00 11.18 -6.98
C ARG A 209 -12.19 12.28 -5.95
N HIS A 210 -12.73 11.93 -4.79
CA HIS A 210 -13.08 12.82 -3.68
C HIS A 210 -12.04 12.68 -2.56
N PHE A 211 -11.48 13.78 -2.09
CA PHE A 211 -10.57 13.80 -0.95
C PHE A 211 -11.33 13.75 0.36
N ILE A 212 -11.07 12.72 1.17
CA ILE A 212 -11.65 12.53 2.49
C ILE A 212 -10.55 12.71 3.54
N LYS A 213 -10.79 13.60 4.49
CA LYS A 213 -9.86 13.78 5.62
C LYS A 213 -9.87 12.53 6.50
N SER A 214 -8.69 11.98 6.78
CA SER A 214 -8.57 10.85 7.70
C SER A 214 -8.94 11.28 9.13
N PRO A 215 -9.72 10.48 9.87
CA PRO A 215 -10.07 10.73 11.27
C PRO A 215 -8.87 10.51 12.20
N VAL A 216 -7.86 9.74 11.76
CA VAL A 216 -6.67 9.40 12.52
C VAL A 216 -5.43 9.35 11.63
N ALA A 217 -4.27 9.73 12.17
CA ALA A 217 -3.00 9.61 11.44
C ALA A 217 -2.48 8.17 11.40
N ARG A 218 -2.76 7.34 12.43
CA ARG A 218 -2.35 5.93 12.51
C ARG A 218 -3.37 5.12 13.29
N ILE A 219 -3.48 3.84 12.96
CA ILE A 219 -4.35 2.87 13.64
C ILE A 219 -3.48 1.88 14.42
N ALA A 220 -3.77 1.69 15.71
CA ALA A 220 -3.06 0.74 16.56
C ALA A 220 -3.29 -0.73 16.10
N PRO A 221 -2.40 -1.67 16.46
CA PRO A 221 -2.56 -3.08 16.11
C PRO A 221 -3.95 -3.63 16.49
N GLY A 222 -4.65 -4.26 15.56
CA GLY A 222 -5.98 -4.85 15.79
C GLY A 222 -7.13 -3.86 16.01
N MET A 223 -6.85 -2.55 16.02
CA MET A 223 -7.86 -1.51 16.20
C MET A 223 -8.41 -1.03 14.86
N TRP A 224 -9.46 -0.21 14.91
CA TRP A 224 -10.15 0.33 13.74
C TRP A 224 -10.44 1.82 13.87
N ALA A 225 -10.71 2.47 12.74
CA ALA A 225 -11.17 3.85 12.65
C ALA A 225 -12.36 3.94 11.69
N GLN A 226 -13.26 4.89 11.94
CA GLN A 226 -14.49 5.07 11.16
C GLN A 226 -14.44 6.33 10.32
N VAL A 227 -14.90 6.22 9.08
CA VAL A 227 -15.11 7.35 8.17
C VAL A 227 -16.56 7.37 7.75
N ARG A 228 -17.27 8.46 8.03
CA ARG A 228 -18.67 8.64 7.62
C ARG A 228 -18.74 9.75 6.59
N VAL A 229 -19.28 9.45 5.42
CA VAL A 229 -19.48 10.43 4.36
C VAL A 229 -20.92 10.39 3.90
N ARG A 230 -21.42 11.53 3.43
CA ARG A 230 -22.70 11.59 2.74
C ARG A 230 -22.48 11.91 1.28
N GLY A 231 -22.86 10.98 0.41
CA GLY A 231 -22.89 11.18 -1.03
C GLY A 231 -24.22 11.80 -1.45
N LYS A 232 -24.20 12.72 -2.42
CA LYS A 232 -25.40 13.22 -3.08
C LYS A 232 -25.31 13.01 -4.58
N LYS A 233 -26.41 12.61 -5.20
CA LYS A 233 -26.52 12.48 -6.65
C LYS A 233 -27.92 12.84 -7.13
N GLU A 234 -27.99 13.64 -8.18
CA GLU A 234 -29.25 13.93 -8.86
C GLU A 234 -29.78 12.64 -9.51
N VAL A 235 -31.00 12.25 -9.15
CA VAL A 235 -31.69 11.07 -9.71
C VAL A 235 -32.85 11.45 -10.60
N TRP A 236 -33.36 12.68 -10.47
CA TRP A 236 -34.42 13.19 -11.33
C TRP A 236 -34.37 14.72 -11.45
N SER A 237 -34.78 15.21 -12.62
CA SER A 237 -34.94 16.63 -12.89
C SER A 237 -36.16 16.84 -13.78
N LYS A 238 -36.95 17.88 -13.51
CA LYS A 238 -38.16 18.20 -14.29
C LYS A 238 -37.88 18.39 -15.79
N PHE A 239 -36.64 18.72 -16.12
CA PHE A 239 -36.20 18.99 -17.49
C PHE A 239 -35.84 17.72 -18.29
N THR A 240 -35.76 16.54 -17.66
CA THR A 240 -35.51 15.27 -18.38
C THR A 240 -36.76 14.75 -19.09
N GLY A 241 -37.95 15.18 -18.68
CA GLY A 241 -39.24 14.72 -19.21
C GLY A 241 -39.72 13.38 -18.63
N GLU A 242 -38.96 12.78 -17.71
CA GLU A 242 -39.35 11.55 -17.01
C GLU A 242 -40.28 11.88 -15.82
N GLU A 243 -41.11 10.92 -15.40
CA GLU A 243 -41.93 11.06 -14.20
C GLU A 243 -41.09 10.87 -12.94
N LEU A 244 -41.36 11.69 -11.91
CA LEU A 244 -40.73 11.56 -10.60
C LEU A 244 -41.22 10.27 -9.93
N GLN A 245 -40.29 9.42 -9.49
CA GLN A 245 -40.59 8.16 -8.81
C GLN A 245 -40.57 8.32 -7.30
N ASP A 246 -41.23 7.39 -6.61
CA ASP A 246 -41.26 7.37 -5.14
C ASP A 246 -40.00 6.78 -4.51
N SER A 247 -39.30 5.92 -5.26
CA SER A 247 -38.02 5.36 -4.89
C SER A 247 -37.09 5.22 -6.10
N TYR A 248 -35.79 5.16 -5.85
CA TYR A 248 -34.77 4.90 -6.87
C TYR A 248 -33.79 3.85 -6.35
N ARG A 249 -33.54 2.80 -7.14
CA ARG A 249 -32.48 1.84 -6.82
C ARG A 249 -31.11 2.36 -7.24
N MET A 250 -30.20 2.41 -6.29
CA MET A 250 -28.84 2.89 -6.44
C MET A 250 -27.89 1.69 -6.35
N SER A 251 -27.43 1.20 -7.51
CA SER A 251 -26.45 0.14 -7.59
C SER A 251 -25.14 0.62 -8.24
N GLY A 252 -24.01 0.10 -7.76
CA GLY A 252 -22.70 0.44 -8.26
C GLY A 252 -21.59 0.08 -7.28
N TRP A 253 -20.50 0.86 -7.35
CA TRP A 253 -19.33 0.64 -6.53
C TRP A 253 -18.81 1.97 -5.99
N VAL A 254 -18.17 1.89 -4.83
CA VAL A 254 -17.28 2.92 -4.31
C VAL A 254 -15.92 2.28 -4.05
N LYS A 255 -14.86 2.89 -4.56
CA LYS A 255 -13.50 2.45 -4.26
C LYS A 255 -12.90 3.39 -3.22
N VAL A 256 -12.50 2.84 -2.09
CA VAL A 256 -11.77 3.55 -1.03
C VAL A 256 -10.28 3.36 -1.27
N GLU A 257 -9.53 4.47 -1.34
CA GLU A 257 -8.08 4.48 -1.49
C GLU A 257 -7.46 5.14 -0.25
N VAL A 258 -6.70 4.39 0.54
CA VAL A 258 -6.00 4.86 1.73
C VAL A 258 -4.53 5.03 1.38
N VAL A 259 -4.10 6.28 1.23
CA VAL A 259 -2.71 6.62 0.95
C VAL A 259 -1.94 6.70 2.26
N THR A 260 -0.84 5.96 2.34
CA THR A 260 0.01 5.93 3.51
C THR A 260 1.48 6.13 3.17
N SER A 261 2.29 6.40 4.20
CA SER A 261 3.74 6.53 4.09
C SER A 261 4.45 5.28 3.55
N GLU A 262 3.78 4.11 3.50
CA GLU A 262 4.34 2.85 2.97
C GLU A 262 3.64 2.40 1.66
N GLY A 263 2.73 3.21 1.12
CA GLY A 263 2.00 2.93 -0.12
C GLY A 263 0.48 3.13 -0.01
N THR A 264 -0.21 2.86 -1.11
CA THR A 264 -1.68 3.03 -1.22
C THR A 264 -2.39 1.68 -1.10
N PHE A 265 -3.42 1.63 -0.26
CA PHE A 265 -4.34 0.49 -0.14
C PHE A 265 -5.65 0.84 -0.81
N GLU A 266 -6.17 -0.04 -1.65
CA GLU A 266 -7.43 0.18 -2.34
C GLU A 266 -8.39 -0.98 -2.08
N GLN A 267 -9.66 -0.66 -1.82
CA GLN A 267 -10.74 -1.64 -1.73
C GLN A 267 -11.96 -1.11 -2.47
N SER A 268 -12.46 -1.91 -3.41
CA SER A 268 -13.77 -1.68 -4.01
C SER A 268 -14.85 -2.31 -3.13
N LEU A 269 -15.90 -1.55 -2.89
CA LEU A 269 -17.06 -1.93 -2.09
C LEU A 269 -18.31 -1.77 -2.97
N ASP A 270 -19.17 -2.77 -2.96
CA ASP A 270 -20.42 -2.72 -3.69
C ASP A 270 -21.43 -1.88 -2.92
N VAL A 271 -22.16 -1.05 -3.66
CA VAL A 271 -23.25 -0.20 -3.18
C VAL A 271 -24.50 -0.69 -3.89
N ASP A 272 -25.49 -1.18 -3.14
CA ASP A 272 -26.80 -1.56 -3.66
C ASP A 272 -27.86 -1.25 -2.61
N LEU A 273 -28.56 -0.13 -2.78
CA LEU A 273 -29.62 0.31 -1.89
C LEU A 273 -30.79 0.89 -2.68
N GLU A 274 -31.98 0.85 -2.09
CA GLU A 274 -33.11 1.62 -2.56
C GLU A 274 -33.19 2.90 -1.72
N VAL A 275 -33.29 4.05 -2.38
CA VAL A 275 -33.56 5.32 -1.71
C VAL A 275 -35.02 5.67 -1.90
N ASP A 276 -35.70 6.00 -0.82
CA ASP A 276 -37.11 6.37 -0.81
C ASP A 276 -37.33 7.59 0.09
N ASP A 277 -38.54 8.13 -0.01
CA ASP A 277 -39.02 9.28 0.75
C ASP A 277 -39.76 8.79 2.00
N ILE A 278 -39.16 7.86 2.77
CA ILE A 278 -39.75 7.40 4.03
C ILE A 278 -39.34 8.40 5.14
N PRO A 279 -40.32 9.07 5.80
CA PRO A 279 -40.04 9.86 6.98
C PRO A 279 -39.64 8.93 8.13
N PHE A 280 -38.40 9.04 8.60
CA PHE A 280 -37.97 8.43 9.87
C PHE A 280 -38.57 9.18 11.06
#